data_AF-A0A971X956-F1
#
_entry.id   AF-A0A971X956-F1
#
_cell.length_a   1.000
_cell.length_b   1.000
_cell.length_c   1.000
_cell.angle_alpha   90.00
_cell.angle_beta   90.00
_cell.angle_gamma   90.00
#
_symmetry.space_group_name_H-M   'P 1'
#
loop_
_entity.id
_entity.type
_entity.pdbx_description
1 polymer ?
#
loop_
_entity_poly.entity_id
_entity_poly.type
_entity_poly.pdbx_seq_one_letter_code
_entity_poly.pdbx_strand_id
1 'polypeptide(L)'
;MPETALLSLISEILGTSIDSLLIPRKLIILNAVYSDGEKHFNVTQIVNNHVHSNRLNIIFNPQYLGVSIDSQRICVLTVKYQTPNGTFFTFAVQDEPLTIELTDEKYMTDTAFEVICAYYGNKKEYKSALRK
;
A
#
# COMPACT_ATOMS: atom_id res chain seq x y z
N MET A 1 3.76 -28.23 27.74
CA MET A 1 3.99 -27.34 26.57
C MET A 1 3.03 -26.15 26.63
N PRO A 2 3.38 -25.07 27.34
CA PRO A 2 2.50 -23.89 27.51
C PRO A 2 2.58 -22.90 26.34
N GLU A 3 3.75 -22.80 25.69
CA GLU A 3 4.02 -21.78 24.67
C GLU A 3 3.25 -21.99 23.36
N THR A 4 3.00 -23.24 22.95
CA THR A 4 2.19 -23.56 21.76
C THR A 4 0.72 -23.21 21.93
N ALA A 5 0.19 -23.31 23.16
CA ALA A 5 -1.19 -22.90 23.47
C ALA A 5 -1.35 -21.37 23.42
N LEU A 6 -0.33 -20.64 23.89
CA LEU A 6 -0.32 -19.17 23.86
C LEU A 6 -0.25 -18.61 22.43
N LEU A 7 0.62 -19.15 21.58
CA LEU A 7 0.71 -18.74 20.17
C LEU A 7 -0.61 -19.00 19.42
N SER A 8 -1.24 -20.14 19.67
CA SER A 8 -2.54 -20.47 19.07
C SER A 8 -3.62 -19.49 19.50
N LEU A 9 -3.69 -19.17 20.80
CA LEU A 9 -4.64 -18.20 21.36
C LEU A 9 -4.43 -16.79 20.78
N ILE A 10 -3.17 -16.33 20.68
CA ILE A 10 -2.84 -15.02 20.10
C ILE A 10 -3.21 -14.98 18.62
N SER A 11 -2.97 -16.06 17.89
CA SER A 11 -3.31 -16.18 16.46
C SER A 11 -4.82 -16.08 16.23
N GLU A 12 -5.62 -16.70 17.11
CA GLU A 12 -7.08 -16.69 17.07
C GLU A 12 -7.64 -15.30 17.41
N ILE A 13 -7.13 -14.65 18.46
CA ILE A 13 -7.54 -13.29 18.86
C ILE A 13 -7.24 -12.26 17.75
N LEU A 14 -6.09 -12.39 17.10
CA LEU A 14 -5.64 -11.46 16.07
C LEU A 14 -6.14 -11.83 14.66
N GLY A 15 -6.85 -12.95 14.50
CA GLY A 15 -7.32 -13.43 13.20
C GLY A 15 -6.18 -13.69 12.20
N THR A 16 -5.00 -14.09 12.69
CA THR A 16 -3.78 -14.26 11.89
C THR A 16 -3.23 -15.67 12.07
N SER A 17 -2.42 -16.16 11.12
CA SER A 17 -1.79 -17.47 11.26
C SER A 17 -0.62 -17.43 12.26
N ILE A 18 -0.31 -18.56 12.90
CA ILE A 18 0.87 -18.68 13.78
C ILE A 18 2.16 -18.37 13.00
N ASP A 19 2.25 -18.79 11.74
CA ASP A 19 3.40 -18.48 10.88
C ASP A 19 3.59 -16.97 10.69
N SER A 20 2.49 -16.22 10.57
CA SER A 20 2.54 -14.75 10.51
C SER A 20 2.97 -14.08 11.81
N LEU A 21 2.81 -14.73 12.96
CA LEU A 21 3.33 -14.25 14.25
C LEU A 21 4.83 -14.48 14.37
N LEU A 22 5.32 -15.57 13.78
CA LEU A 22 6.71 -16.01 13.90
C LEU A 22 7.63 -15.40 12.83
N ILE A 23 7.09 -15.04 11.66
CA ILE A 23 7.84 -14.39 10.59
C ILE A 23 8.05 -12.92 10.94
N PRO A 24 9.30 -12.44 11.05
CA PRO A 24 9.57 -11.02 11.28
C PRO A 24 8.95 -10.18 10.17
N ARG A 25 8.21 -9.16 10.56
CA ARG A 25 7.63 -8.20 9.64
C ARG A 25 8.74 -7.30 9.09
N LYS A 26 9.15 -7.60 7.87
CA LYS A 26 10.18 -6.90 7.09
C LYS A 26 9.59 -5.84 6.15
N LEU A 27 8.34 -5.99 5.72
CA LEU A 27 7.62 -4.99 4.95
C LEU A 27 6.74 -4.14 5.87
N ILE A 28 7.03 -2.84 5.93
CA ILE A 28 6.33 -1.88 6.78
C ILE A 28 5.83 -0.73 5.90
N ILE A 29 4.55 -0.40 6.00
CA ILE A 29 3.98 0.78 5.34
C ILE A 29 4.19 1.98 6.27
N LEU A 30 4.97 2.96 5.81
CA LEU A 30 5.30 4.16 6.58
C LEU A 30 4.25 5.25 6.40
N ASN A 31 3.74 5.39 5.18
CA ASN A 31 2.69 6.35 4.85
C ASN A 31 1.92 5.85 3.63
N ALA A 32 0.60 5.94 3.66
CA ALA A 32 -0.23 5.74 2.48
C ALA A 32 -1.33 6.80 2.40
N VAL A 33 -1.42 7.47 1.26
CA VAL A 33 -2.38 8.56 1.03
C VAL A 33 -3.16 8.30 -0.23
N TYR A 34 -4.48 8.24 -0.11
CA TYR A 34 -5.42 8.16 -1.21
C TYR A 34 -5.94 9.55 -1.55
N SER A 35 -5.80 10.00 -2.79
CA SER A 35 -6.09 11.39 -3.18
C SER A 35 -6.60 11.52 -4.61
N ASP A 36 -7.43 12.54 -4.86
CA ASP A 36 -7.82 12.97 -6.21
C ASP A 36 -7.07 14.23 -6.70
N GLY A 37 -6.04 14.65 -5.95
CA GLY A 37 -5.27 15.87 -6.16
C GLY A 37 -5.78 17.09 -5.37
N GLU A 38 -7.04 17.09 -4.91
CA GLU A 38 -7.58 18.12 -4.02
C GLU A 38 -7.84 17.57 -2.62
N LYS A 39 -8.61 16.49 -2.53
CA LYS A 39 -8.92 15.79 -1.28
C LYS A 39 -7.94 14.66 -1.08
N HIS A 40 -7.51 14.47 0.16
CA HIS A 40 -6.57 13.42 0.54
C HIS A 40 -7.01 12.72 1.83
N PHE A 41 -6.79 11.41 1.88
CA PHE A 41 -7.13 10.56 3.01
C PHE A 41 -5.91 9.74 3.42
N ASN A 42 -5.51 9.85 4.68
CA ASN A 42 -4.48 8.97 5.23
C ASN A 42 -5.08 7.58 5.46
N VAL A 43 -4.59 6.61 4.70
CA VAL A 43 -5.03 5.21 4.75
C VAL A 43 -3.90 4.28 5.21
N THR A 44 -2.86 4.83 5.82
CA THR A 44 -1.64 4.10 6.23
C THR A 44 -1.98 2.85 7.03
N GLN A 45 -2.81 2.97 8.07
CA GLN A 45 -3.17 1.83 8.93
C GLN A 45 -3.92 0.75 8.15
N ILE A 46 -4.85 1.14 7.28
CA ILE A 46 -5.61 0.21 6.44
C ILE A 46 -4.66 -0.54 5.52
N VAL A 47 -3.80 0.17 4.77
CA VAL A 47 -2.83 -0.46 3.87
C VAL A 47 -1.85 -1.35 4.63
N ASN A 48 -1.37 -0.90 5.78
CA ASN A 48 -0.45 -1.66 6.62
C ASN A 48 -1.11 -2.94 7.15
N ASN A 49 -2.40 -2.94 7.50
CA ASN A 49 -3.11 -4.14 7.96
C ASN A 49 -3.30 -5.21 6.86
N HIS A 50 -3.18 -4.83 5.59
CA HIS A 50 -3.26 -5.75 4.45
C HIS A 50 -1.92 -6.37 4.05
N VAL A 51 -0.83 -6.01 4.72
CA VAL A 51 0.45 -6.70 4.53
C VAL A 51 0.38 -8.07 5.19
N HIS A 52 0.49 -9.12 4.38
CA HIS A 52 0.52 -10.49 4.85
C HIS A 52 1.77 -11.19 4.34
N SER A 53 2.47 -11.91 5.23
CA SER A 53 3.70 -12.64 4.88
C SER A 53 4.74 -11.78 4.14
N ASN A 54 4.92 -10.52 4.58
CA ASN A 54 5.81 -9.52 3.96
C ASN A 54 5.50 -9.16 2.50
N ARG A 55 4.25 -9.34 2.09
CA ARG A 55 3.74 -8.93 0.78
C ARG A 55 2.47 -8.12 0.93
N LEU A 56 2.32 -7.13 0.07
CA LEU A 56 1.06 -6.42 -0.16
C LEU A 56 0.55 -6.79 -1.55
N ASN A 57 -0.69 -7.24 -1.67
CA ASN A 57 -1.35 -7.43 -2.96
C ASN A 57 -2.83 -7.07 -2.80
N ILE A 58 -3.21 -5.90 -3.29
CA ILE A 58 -4.56 -5.36 -3.12
C ILE A 58 -4.98 -4.52 -4.32
N ILE A 59 -6.28 -4.49 -4.59
CA ILE A 59 -6.91 -3.60 -5.55
C ILE A 59 -7.64 -2.52 -4.75
N PHE A 60 -7.31 -1.26 -5.01
CA PHE A 60 -7.84 -0.16 -4.21
C PHE A 60 -9.16 0.37 -4.74
N ASN A 61 -10.18 0.27 -3.90
CA ASN A 61 -11.51 0.84 -4.10
C ASN A 61 -11.81 1.78 -2.91
N PRO A 62 -12.42 2.96 -3.12
CA PRO A 62 -12.83 3.88 -2.05
C PRO A 62 -13.64 3.21 -0.92
N GLN A 63 -14.61 2.36 -1.27
CA GLN A 63 -15.44 1.59 -0.33
C GLN A 63 -14.59 0.68 0.56
N TYR A 64 -13.56 0.05 -0.01
CA TYR A 64 -12.65 -0.82 0.74
C TYR A 64 -11.79 -0.05 1.75
N LEU A 65 -11.43 1.18 1.38
CA LEU A 65 -10.67 2.08 2.23
C LEU A 65 -11.54 2.78 3.30
N GLY A 66 -12.85 2.57 3.31
CA GLY A 66 -13.77 3.30 4.20
C GLY A 66 -13.80 4.81 3.93
N VAL A 67 -13.39 5.24 2.73
CA VAL A 67 -13.36 6.64 2.32
C VAL A 67 -14.36 6.87 1.20
N SER A 68 -15.11 7.96 1.29
CA SER A 68 -16.01 8.38 0.23
C SER A 68 -15.40 9.59 -0.46
N ILE A 69 -14.99 9.41 -1.72
CA ILE A 69 -14.58 10.50 -2.58
C ILE A 69 -15.59 10.60 -3.73
N ASP A 70 -16.48 11.58 -3.61
CA ASP A 70 -17.33 11.97 -4.75
C ASP A 70 -16.50 12.91 -5.63
N SER A 71 -15.81 12.33 -6.61
CA SER A 71 -14.95 13.05 -7.54
C SER A 71 -14.98 12.39 -8.91
N GLN A 72 -14.98 13.24 -9.95
CA GLN A 72 -14.76 12.82 -11.34
C GLN A 72 -13.27 12.84 -11.71
N ARG A 73 -12.37 13.17 -10.77
CA ARG A 73 -10.93 13.19 -11.01
C ARG A 73 -10.30 11.82 -10.84
N ILE A 74 -9.13 11.65 -11.43
CA ILE A 74 -8.31 10.46 -11.27
C ILE A 74 -7.89 10.38 -9.81
N CYS A 75 -8.16 9.25 -9.17
CA CYS A 75 -7.73 9.00 -7.81
C CYS A 75 -6.49 8.10 -7.83
N VAL A 76 -5.52 8.43 -6.99
CA VAL A 76 -4.24 7.71 -6.88
C VAL A 76 -3.99 7.41 -5.42
N LEU A 77 -3.58 6.19 -5.14
CA LEU A 77 -2.94 5.84 -3.88
C LEU A 77 -1.43 6.03 -4.04
N THR A 78 -0.84 6.79 -3.13
CA THR A 78 0.62 6.86 -2.95
C THR A 78 1.02 6.10 -1.70
N VAL A 79 2.12 5.35 -1.77
CA VAL A 79 2.60 4.52 -0.67
C VAL A 79 4.09 4.73 -0.50
N LYS A 80 4.49 5.09 0.71
CA LYS A 80 5.86 5.04 1.21
C LYS A 80 5.99 3.81 2.10
N TYR A 81 6.96 2.96 1.82
CA TYR A 81 7.18 1.70 2.54
C TYR A 81 8.66 1.46 2.82
N GLN A 82 8.93 0.59 3.78
CA GLN A 82 10.27 0.19 4.18
C GLN A 82 10.42 -1.32 4.06
N THR A 83 11.57 -1.73 3.54
CA THR A 83 12.06 -3.12 3.52
C THR A 83 13.46 -3.17 4.14
N PRO A 84 14.07 -4.35 4.32
CA PRO A 84 15.46 -4.44 4.74
C PRO A 84 16.45 -3.74 3.80
N ASN A 85 16.06 -3.53 2.54
CA ASN A 85 16.91 -2.91 1.52
C ASN A 85 16.82 -1.37 1.51
N GLY A 86 15.86 -0.78 2.24
CA GLY A 86 15.72 0.67 2.31
C GLY A 86 14.27 1.14 2.37
N THR A 87 14.09 2.43 2.06
CA THR A 87 12.78 3.08 1.97
C THR A 87 12.45 3.38 0.52
N PHE A 88 11.23 3.07 0.13
CA PHE A 88 10.77 3.14 -1.25
C PHE A 88 9.41 3.83 -1.35
N PHE A 89 9.12 4.30 -2.56
CA PHE A 89 7.82 4.85 -2.94
C PHE A 89 7.20 4.04 -4.07
N THR A 90 5.88 4.01 -4.07
CA THR A 90 5.10 3.46 -5.17
C THR A 90 3.73 4.12 -5.20
N PHE A 91 2.99 3.86 -6.27
CA PHE A 91 1.65 4.37 -6.45
C PHE A 91 0.80 3.34 -7.20
N ALA A 92 -0.51 3.48 -7.10
CA ALA A 92 -1.48 2.80 -7.94
C ALA A 92 -2.64 3.73 -8.25
N VAL A 93 -3.15 3.69 -9.48
CA VAL A 93 -4.39 4.37 -9.82
C VAL A 93 -5.57 3.58 -9.22
N GLN A 94 -6.67 4.25 -8.93
CA GLN A 94 -7.90 3.60 -8.47
C GLN A 94 -8.26 2.40 -9.37
N ASP A 95 -8.70 1.31 -8.73
CA ASP A 95 -9.09 0.05 -9.38
C ASP A 95 -7.95 -0.71 -10.09
N GLU A 96 -6.72 -0.20 -10.07
CA GLU A 96 -5.52 -0.93 -10.48
C GLU A 96 -4.92 -1.74 -9.30
N PRO A 97 -4.34 -2.93 -9.56
CA PRO A 97 -3.68 -3.71 -8.53
C PRO A 97 -2.37 -3.07 -8.07
N LEU A 98 -2.14 -3.03 -6.76
CA LEU A 98 -0.84 -2.71 -6.17
C LEU A 98 -0.24 -3.95 -5.54
N THR A 99 0.92 -4.35 -6.07
CA THR A 99 1.78 -5.36 -5.44
C THR A 99 3.05 -4.73 -4.90
N ILE A 100 3.45 -5.13 -3.69
CA ILE A 100 4.73 -4.81 -3.07
C ILE A 100 5.31 -6.09 -2.48
N GLU A 101 6.46 -6.52 -2.98
CA GLU A 101 7.27 -7.62 -2.45
C GLU A 101 8.61 -7.10 -1.89
N LEU A 102 9.28 -7.90 -1.05
CA LEU A 102 10.57 -7.50 -0.45
C LEU A 102 11.69 -7.30 -1.47
N THR A 103 11.59 -7.99 -2.61
CA THR A 103 12.54 -7.89 -3.74
C THR A 103 12.23 -6.73 -4.68
N ASP A 104 11.11 -6.03 -4.48
CA ASP A 104 10.73 -4.92 -5.35
C ASP A 104 11.58 -3.69 -5.04
N GLU A 105 12.59 -3.46 -5.87
CA GLU A 105 13.37 -2.23 -5.90
C GLU A 105 12.63 -1.18 -6.73
N LYS A 106 11.61 -0.55 -6.13
CA LYS A 106 10.91 0.59 -6.75
C LYS A 106 11.69 1.89 -6.52
N TYR A 107 10.98 3.01 -6.47
CA TYR A 107 11.58 4.34 -6.39
C TYR A 107 12.20 4.60 -5.01
N MET A 108 13.53 4.75 -4.94
CA MET A 108 14.28 4.94 -3.70
C MET A 108 14.30 6.39 -3.23
N THR A 109 14.62 6.62 -1.95
CA THR A 109 14.70 7.96 -1.34
C THR A 109 16.01 8.70 -1.62
N ASP A 110 17.03 8.02 -2.14
CA ASP A 110 18.39 8.52 -2.31
C ASP A 110 18.67 9.08 -3.71
N THR A 111 17.68 9.08 -4.59
CA THR A 111 17.76 9.68 -5.92
C THR A 111 17.43 11.19 -5.89
N ALA A 112 17.92 11.92 -6.90
CA ALA A 112 17.46 13.28 -7.16
C ALA A 112 15.93 13.31 -7.40
N PHE A 113 15.31 14.50 -7.30
CA PHE A 113 13.87 14.65 -7.52
C PHE A 113 13.40 13.95 -8.81
N GLU A 114 12.48 12.99 -8.66
CA GLU A 114 11.95 12.18 -9.76
C GLU A 114 10.41 12.24 -9.78
N VAL A 115 9.84 12.43 -10.97
CA VAL A 115 8.40 12.31 -11.17
C VAL A 115 8.07 10.88 -11.57
N ILE A 116 7.58 10.10 -10.60
CA ILE A 116 7.32 8.66 -10.77
C ILE A 116 5.97 8.37 -11.43
N CYS A 117 5.03 9.33 -11.36
CA CYS A 117 3.73 9.26 -12.01
C CYS A 117 3.20 10.66 -12.37
N ALA A 118 2.54 10.77 -13.52
CA ALA A 118 1.75 11.94 -13.88
C ALA A 118 0.65 11.52 -14.84
N TYR A 119 -0.57 12.03 -14.63
CA TYR A 119 -1.73 11.71 -15.44
C TYR A 119 -2.49 12.96 -15.84
N TYR A 120 -3.06 12.94 -17.04
CA TYR A 120 -3.94 13.98 -17.56
C TYR A 120 -5.26 13.36 -18.00
N GLY A 121 -6.38 13.92 -17.52
CA GLY A 121 -7.72 13.44 -17.83
C GLY A 121 -8.62 13.42 -16.60
N ASN A 122 -9.54 12.47 -16.57
CA ASN A 122 -10.54 12.29 -15.52
C ASN A 122 -10.71 10.79 -15.19
N LYS A 123 -11.64 10.48 -14.28
CA LYS A 123 -11.90 9.11 -13.81
C LYS A 123 -12.29 8.13 -14.93
N LYS A 124 -12.91 8.59 -16.03
CA LYS A 124 -13.36 7.75 -17.14
C LYS A 124 -12.29 7.57 -18.20
N GLU A 125 -11.57 8.64 -18.53
CA GLU A 125 -10.56 8.65 -19.56
C GLU A 125 -9.36 9.48 -19.10
N TYR A 126 -8.19 8.84 -19.03
CA TYR A 126 -6.94 9.47 -18.67
C TYR A 126 -5.77 8.89 -19.45
N LYS A 127 -4.70 9.68 -19.55
CA LYS A 127 -3.44 9.28 -20.18
C LYS A 127 -2.28 9.57 -19.24
N SER A 128 -1.30 8.68 -19.24
CA SER A 128 -0.02 8.92 -18.58
C SER A 128 0.68 10.08 -19.29
N ALA A 129 0.98 11.16 -18.56
CA ALA A 129 1.75 12.28 -19.08
C ALA A 129 3.26 11.97 -19.18
N LEU A 130 3.70 10.85 -18.59
CA LEU A 130 5.09 10.39 -18.64
C LEU A 130 5.41 9.51 -19.88
N ARG A 131 4.38 9.04 -20.59
CA ARG A 131 4.56 8.20 -21.80
C ARG A 131 4.15 9.01 -23.01
N LYS A 132 5.04 9.12 -24.01
CA LYS A 132 4.74 9.72 -25.32
C LYS A 132 3.93 8.76 -26.19
#